data_AF-A0A437QIC6-F1
#
_entry.id   AF-A0A437QIC6-F1
#
_cell.length_a   1.000
_cell.length_b   1.000
_cell.length_c   1.000
_cell.angle_alpha   90.00
_cell.angle_beta   90.00
_cell.angle_gamma   90.00
#
_symmetry.space_group_name_H-M   'P 1'
#
loop_
_entity.id
_entity.type
_entity.pdbx_description
1 polymer ?
#
loop_
_entity_poly.entity_id
_entity_poly.type
_entity_poly.pdbx_seq_one_letter_code
_entity_poly.pdbx_strand_id
1 'polypeptide(L)' 'MDKNAVKTVLCERLALANIPYQRQGNQVLTASASLMFQPQAVILRKPGKAERALPYHKVRISQLLLNLQG' A
#
# COMPACT_ATOMS: atom_id res chain seq x y z
N MET A 1 0.11 14.32 -1.73
CA MET A 1 -1.15 13.65 -1.34
C MET A 1 -1.12 13.41 0.16
N ASP A 2 -2.27 13.54 0.82
CA ASP A 2 -2.45 13.20 2.24
C ASP A 2 -2.49 11.67 2.46
N LYS A 3 -2.13 11.20 3.66
CA LYS A 3 -2.19 9.79 4.07
C LYS A 3 -3.53 9.14 3.74
N ASN A 4 -4.64 9.81 4.10
CA ASN A 4 -5.98 9.23 3.95
C ASN A 4 -6.35 9.13 2.47
N ALA A 5 -5.96 10.12 1.66
CA ALA A 5 -6.16 10.08 0.21
C ALA A 5 -5.42 8.90 -0.42
N VAL A 6 -4.14 8.68 -0.08
CA VAL A 6 -3.36 7.55 -0.61
C VAL A 6 -3.99 6.21 -0.22
N LYS A 7 -4.44 6.08 1.04
CA LYS A 7 -5.08 4.86 1.53
C LYS A 7 -6.40 4.56 0.83
N THR A 8 -7.28 5.56 0.67
CA THR A 8 -8.57 5.40 0.00
C THR A 8 -8.37 5.01 -1.46
N VAL A 9 -7.56 5.78 -2.20
CA VAL A 9 -7.30 5.53 -3.63
C VAL A 9 -6.64 4.16 -3.83
N LEU A 10 -5.75 3.75 -2.93
CA LEU A 10 -5.16 2.41 -3.02
C LEU A 10 -6.20 1.30 -2.86
N CYS A 11 -7.06 1.38 -1.84
CA CYS A 11 -8.10 0.38 -1.61
C CYS A 11 -9.07 0.30 -2.81
N GLU A 12 -9.50 1.44 -3.35
CA GLU A 12 -10.34 1.49 -4.55
C GLU A 12 -9.67 0.78 -5.73
N ARG A 13 -8.38 1.06 -5.95
CA ARG A 13 -7.64 0.45 -7.06
C ARG A 13 -7.38 -1.04 -6.86
N LEU A 14 -7.14 -1.49 -5.62
CA LEU A 14 -7.02 -2.91 -5.30
C LEU A 14 -8.34 -3.65 -5.61
N ALA A 15 -9.48 -3.05 -5.25
CA ALA A 15 -10.80 -3.59 -5.56
C ALA A 15 -11.05 -3.65 -7.08
N LEU A 16 -10.76 -2.56 -7.82
CA LEU A 16 -10.89 -2.53 -9.28
C LEU A 16 -9.98 -3.53 -9.99
N ALA A 17 -8.80 -3.82 -9.42
CA ALA A 17 -7.86 -4.80 -9.94
C ALA A 17 -8.16 -6.24 -9.49
N ASN A 18 -9.26 -6.47 -8.76
CA ASN A 18 -9.63 -7.77 -8.16
C ASN A 18 -8.51 -8.41 -7.32
N ILE A 19 -7.68 -7.59 -6.67
CA ILE A 19 -6.61 -8.08 -5.79
C ILE A 19 -7.21 -8.31 -4.41
N PRO A 20 -7.19 -9.55 -3.86
CA PRO A 20 -7.65 -9.80 -2.52
C PRO A 20 -6.80 -9.03 -1.50
N TYR A 21 -7.46 -8.26 -0.65
CA TYR A 21 -6.80 -7.51 0.41
C TYR A 21 -7.61 -7.51 1.70
N GLN A 22 -6.93 -7.40 2.84
CA GLN A 22 -7.52 -7.14 4.13
C GLN A 22 -7.12 -5.76 4.61
N ARG A 23 -8.05 -5.02 5.21
CA ARG A 23 -7.79 -3.71 5.80
C ARG A 23 -7.98 -3.79 7.31
N GLN A 24 -6.96 -3.43 8.06
CA GLN A 24 -7.02 -3.38 9.53
C GLN A 24 -6.43 -2.06 10.03
N GLY A 25 -7.29 -1.14 10.46
CA GLY A 25 -6.85 0.19 10.92
C GLY A 25 -5.99 0.88 9.87
N ASN A 26 -4.73 1.20 10.21
CA ASN A 26 -3.74 1.82 9.32
C ASN A 26 -2.90 0.81 8.53
N GLN A 27 -3.36 -0.42 8.37
CA GLN A 27 -2.68 -1.44 7.59
C GLN A 27 -3.55 -1.98 6.47
N VAL A 28 -2.90 -2.32 5.36
CA VAL A 28 -3.49 -3.06 4.24
C VAL A 28 -2.59 -4.26 3.98
N LEU A 29 -3.19 -5.44 3.96
CA LEU A 29 -2.53 -6.72 3.74
C LEU A 29 -3.01 -7.29 2.42
N THR A 30 -2.09 -7.82 1.64
CA THR A 30 -2.35 -8.58 0.41
C THR A 30 -1.65 -9.92 0.52
N ALA A 31 -1.91 -10.84 -0.42
CA ALA A 31 -1.27 -12.16 -0.39
C ALA A 31 0.27 -12.10 -0.38
N SER A 32 0.87 -11.07 -1.00
CA SER A 32 2.32 -10.98 -1.19
C SER A 32 3.01 -9.81 -0.47
N ALA A 33 2.25 -8.92 0.16
CA ALA A 33 2.80 -7.73 0.79
C ALA A 33 1.89 -7.16 1.88
N SER A 34 2.51 -6.41 2.80
CA SER A 34 1.82 -5.58 3.77
C SER A 34 2.22 -4.11 3.64
N LEU A 35 1.24 -3.24 3.89
CA LEU A 35 1.38 -1.80 3.90
C LEU A 35 0.96 -1.26 5.25
N MET A 36 1.78 -0.39 5.83
CA MET A 36 1.47 0.32 7.06
C MET A 36 1.53 1.83 6.83
N PHE A 37 0.40 2.51 7.04
CA PHE A 37 0.23 3.94 6.82
C PHE A 37 0.62 4.73 8.07
N GLN A 38 1.85 5.23 8.09
CA GLN A 38 2.36 6.12 9.13
C GLN A 38 2.07 7.59 8.81
N PRO A 39 2.26 8.54 9.74
CA PRO A 39 1.95 9.96 9.50
C PRO A 39 2.65 10.57 8.28
N GLN A 40 3.90 10.19 7.99
CA GLN A 40 4.69 10.82 6.92
C GLN A 40 4.96 9.92 5.70
N ALA A 41 4.76 8.60 5.83
CA ALA A 41 5.07 7.63 4.80
C ALA A 41 4.17 6.40 4.89
N VAL A 42 4.11 5.64 3.79
CA VAL A 42 3.64 4.25 3.81
C VAL A 42 4.84 3.32 3.87
N ILE A 43 4.82 2.38 4.81
CA ILE A 43 5.84 1.34 4.92
C ILE A 43 5.36 0.12 4.14
N LEU A 44 6.12 -0.28 3.13
CA LEU A 44 5.91 -1.48 2.33
C LEU A 44 6.84 -2.59 2.83
N ARG A 45 6.25 -3.71 3.25
CA ARG A 45 6.95 -4.93 3.63
C ARG A 45 6.54 -6.06 2.70
N LYS A 46 7.52 -6.80 2.20
CA LYS A 46 7.33 -8.01 1.39
C LYS A 46 8.12 -9.16 2.02
N PRO A 47 7.64 -10.42 1.93
CA PRO A 47 8.41 -11.58 2.35
C PRO A 47 9.78 -11.60 1.66
N GLY A 48 10.85 -11.82 2.42
CA GLY A 48 12.21 -11.94 1.89
C GLY A 48 12.84 -10.64 1.35
N LYS A 49 12.19 -9.48 1.52
CA LYS A 49 12.77 -8.17 1.15
C LYS A 49 12.83 -7.22 2.34
N ALA A 50 13.79 -6.31 2.29
CA ALA A 50 13.88 -5.22 3.26
C ALA A 50 12.62 -4.33 3.19
N GLU A 51 12.24 -3.79 4.34
CA GLU A 51 11.18 -2.81 4.43
C GLU A 51 11.53 -1.54 3.69
N ARG A 52 10.53 -0.94 3.05
CA ARG A 52 10.69 0.30 2.30
C ARG A 52 9.71 1.35 2.80
N ALA A 53 10.25 2.46 3.29
CA ALA A 53 9.47 3.66 3.55
C ALA A 53 9.26 4.44 2.25
N LEU A 54 7.99 4.71 1.92
CA LEU A 54 7.58 5.49 0.76
C LEU A 54 6.90 6.77 1.25
N PRO A 55 7.58 7.93 1.24
CA PRO A 55 6.99 9.21 1.60
C PRO A 55 5.78 9.54 0.70
N TYR A 56 4.69 10.05 1.26
CA TYR A 56 3.44 10.23 0.50
C TYR A 56 3.55 11.14 -0.73
N HIS A 57 4.47 12.11 -0.70
CA HIS A 57 4.73 12.98 -1.85
C HIS A 57 5.46 12.26 -3.00
N LYS A 58 6.04 11.08 -2.76
CA LYS A 58 6.69 10.22 -3.78
C LYS A 58 5.86 8.99 -4.13
N VAL A 59 4.75 8.73 -3.43
CA VAL A 59 3.92 7.56 -3.70
C VAL A 59 3.21 7.71 -5.03
N ARG A 60 3.51 6.81 -5.97
CA ARG A 60 2.75 6.61 -7.21
C ARG A 60 1.86 5.37 -7.02
N ILE A 61 0.54 5.56 -7.02
CA ILE A 61 -0.42 4.48 -6.77
C ILE A 61 -0.23 3.32 -7.74
N SER A 62 -0.02 3.58 -9.03
CA SER A 62 0.20 2.54 -10.05
C SER A 62 1.41 1.66 -9.72
N GLN A 63 2.52 2.27 -9.28
CA GLN A 63 3.72 1.53 -8.90
C GLN A 63 3.52 0.78 -7.58
N LEU A 64 2.74 1.34 -6.64
CA LEU A 64 2.39 0.67 -5.40
C LEU A 64 1.55 -0.58 -5.69
N LEU A 65 0.56 -0.50 -6.57
CA LEU A 65 -0.26 -1.65 -6.99
C LEU A 65 0.57 -2.77 -7.62
N LEU A 66 1.48 -2.43 -8.54
CA LEU A 66 2.42 -3.41 -9.12
C LEU A 66 3.24 -4.11 -8.03
N ASN A 67 3.58 -3.41 -6.96
CA ASN A 67 4.27 -4.02 -5.83
C ASN A 67 3.38 -4.96 -5.02
N LEU A 68 2.05 -4.84 -5.06
CA LEU A 68 1.11 -5.67 -4.30
C LEU A 68 0.54 -6.85 -5.09
N GLN A 69 0.77 -6.89 -6.40
CA GLN A 69 0.32 -7.97 -7.31
C GLN A 69 1.33 -9.10 -7.50
N GLY A 70 2.62 -8.82 -7.26
CA GLY A 70 3.72 -9.75 -7.53
C GLY A 70 4.01 -10.69 -6.38
#